data_AF-A0A0F8WF44-F1
#
_entry.id   AF-A0A0F8WF44-F1
#
_cell.length_a   1.000
_cell.length_b   1.000
_cell.length_c   1.000
_cell.angle_alpha   90.00
_cell.angle_beta   90.00
_cell.angle_gamma   90.00
#
_symmetry.space_group_name_H-M   'P 1'
#
loop_
_entity.id
_entity.type
_entity.pdbx_description
1 polymer ?
#
loop_
_entity_poly.entity_id
_entity_poly.type
_entity_poly.pdbx_seq_one_letter_code
_entity_poly.pdbx_strand_id
1 'polypeptide(L)'
;MSNYFALSQPRIKQRLPLILGNIFILVVLLGTTTGNMHPWAANINRLVGIALVLFYLACHVGYRLKTPVEIILFGVFIGWASVSGMAVSEDGDACMMYVRFLAQLWVLLLAVAGFSYAARSPAGPLLALLGFACFSATMNLTTGSYALGFGTDVRSRGQFGWNPNSFGFLMLLGIMALTYLWRYRRSLRFRILRLAIPPLAAMLAFNLLSTASRKSFAVLLLFGVLYLWFCYKHEVLRNLWAIV
;
A
#
# COMPACT_ATOMS: atom_id res chain seq x y z
N MET A 1 -17.43 -20.09 -3.61
CA MET A 1 -16.29 -19.26 -3.15
C MET A 1 -16.15 -19.44 -1.65
N SER A 2 -14.94 -19.76 -1.22
CA SER A 2 -14.57 -20.49 -0.01
C SER A 2 -15.02 -19.88 1.33
N ASN A 3 -15.30 -20.77 2.29
CA ASN A 3 -15.66 -20.61 3.71
C ASN A 3 -14.67 -19.80 4.59
N TYR A 4 -13.84 -18.92 4.02
CA TYR A 4 -12.83 -18.14 4.77
C TYR A 4 -13.37 -16.96 5.59
N PHE A 5 -14.69 -16.67 5.55
CA PHE A 5 -15.25 -15.45 6.16
C PHE A 5 -16.11 -15.65 7.42
N ALA A 6 -16.16 -16.85 7.99
CA ALA A 6 -16.68 -17.05 9.35
C ALA A 6 -15.58 -16.74 10.37
N LEU A 7 -15.07 -15.51 10.39
CA LEU A 7 -13.96 -15.12 11.27
C LEU A 7 -14.53 -14.65 12.61
N SER A 8 -14.37 -15.50 13.63
CA SER A 8 -14.49 -15.12 15.04
C SER A 8 -13.63 -13.89 15.31
N GLN A 9 -14.17 -12.91 16.02
CA GLN A 9 -13.46 -11.66 16.33
C GLN A 9 -12.10 -11.95 16.99
N PRO A 10 -11.06 -11.13 16.73
CA PRO A 10 -9.80 -11.25 17.45
C PRO A 10 -10.08 -11.17 18.96
N ARG A 11 -9.41 -12.03 19.74
CA ARG A 11 -9.57 -12.03 21.21
C ARG A 11 -9.28 -10.61 21.71
N ILE A 12 -10.01 -10.13 22.71
CA ILE A 12 -9.89 -8.74 23.21
C ILE A 12 -8.42 -8.34 23.48
N LYS A 13 -7.61 -9.28 23.99
CA LYS A 13 -6.17 -9.11 24.24
C LYS A 13 -5.30 -8.82 22.99
N GLN A 14 -5.79 -9.10 21.78
CA GLN A 14 -5.08 -8.89 20.51
C GLN A 14 -5.43 -7.57 19.82
N ARG A 15 -6.45 -6.83 20.29
CA ARG A 15 -6.92 -5.62 19.59
C ARG A 15 -5.93 -4.45 19.65
N LEU A 16 -5.37 -4.17 20.83
CA LEU A 16 -4.44 -3.05 21.01
C LEU A 16 -3.17 -3.21 20.17
N PRO A 17 -2.49 -4.39 20.15
CA PRO A 17 -1.31 -4.58 19.31
C PRO A 17 -1.58 -4.39 17.81
N LEU A 18 -2.76 -4.82 17.34
CA LEU A 18 -3.14 -4.67 15.93
C LEU A 18 -3.39 -3.21 15.56
N ILE A 19 -4.00 -2.42 16.46
CA ILE A 19 -4.21 -0.98 16.24
C ILE A 19 -2.86 -0.28 16.18
N LEU A 20 -1.97 -0.55 17.14
CA LEU A 20 -0.63 0.02 17.18
C LEU A 20 0.18 -0.36 15.93
N GLY A 21 0.11 -1.62 15.48
CA GLY A 21 0.76 -2.07 14.25
C GLY A 21 0.30 -1.29 13.01
N ASN A 22 -1.01 -1.06 12.87
CA ASN A 22 -1.54 -0.25 11.77
C ASN A 22 -1.11 1.23 11.84
N ILE A 23 -1.03 1.79 13.05
CA ILE A 23 -0.53 3.16 13.26
C ILE A 23 0.94 3.23 12.86
N PHE A 24 1.77 2.28 13.30
CA PHE A 24 3.17 2.23 12.90
C PHE A 24 3.33 2.11 11.38
N ILE A 25 2.56 1.24 10.71
CA ILE A 25 2.56 1.13 9.25
C ILE A 25 2.21 2.48 8.59
N LEU A 26 1.14 3.14 9.04
CA LEU A 26 0.73 4.44 8.52
C LEU A 26 1.83 5.50 8.71
N VAL A 27 2.41 5.60 9.91
CA VAL A 27 3.47 6.58 10.21
C VAL A 27 4.72 6.31 9.36
N VAL A 28 5.12 5.05 9.20
CA VAL A 28 6.26 4.67 8.35
C VAL A 28 5.99 5.09 6.90
N LEU A 29 4.81 4.77 6.37
CA LEU A 29 4.41 5.17 5.02
C LEU A 29 4.44 6.69 4.85
N LEU A 30 3.82 7.46 5.77
CA LEU A 30 3.85 8.92 5.75
C LEU A 30 5.27 9.48 5.82
N GLY A 31 6.12 8.90 6.67
CA GLY A 31 7.52 9.29 6.81
C GLY A 31 8.36 9.02 5.57
N THR A 32 8.00 8.04 4.72
CA THR A 32 8.68 7.85 3.42
C THR A 32 8.43 9.01 2.46
N THR A 33 7.29 9.68 2.58
CA THR A 33 6.98 10.88 1.79
C THR A 33 7.52 12.17 2.40
N THR A 34 7.44 12.35 3.73
CA THR A 34 7.87 13.59 4.38
C THR A 34 9.36 13.65 4.71
N GLY A 35 10.06 12.50 4.70
CA GLY A 35 11.49 12.42 5.03
C GLY A 35 12.41 13.25 4.12
N ASN A 36 11.97 13.55 2.89
CA ASN A 36 12.72 14.44 1.98
C ASN A 36 12.47 15.93 2.23
N MET A 37 11.38 16.28 2.93
CA MET A 37 11.06 17.68 3.22
C MET A 37 11.93 18.22 4.35
N HIS A 38 12.25 17.36 5.33
CA HIS A 38 13.10 17.74 6.46
C HIS A 38 14.04 16.59 6.91
N PRO A 39 15.35 16.85 7.12
CA PRO A 39 16.30 15.82 7.57
C PRO A 39 15.93 15.13 8.88
N TRP A 40 15.33 15.86 9.82
CA TRP A 40 14.88 15.31 11.10
C TRP A 40 13.71 14.33 10.93
N ALA A 41 12.82 14.57 9.95
CA ALA A 41 11.71 13.67 9.65
C ALA A 41 12.20 12.31 9.11
N ALA A 42 13.29 12.30 8.33
CA ALA A 42 13.91 11.06 7.87
C ALA A 42 14.47 10.22 9.03
N ASN A 43 15.12 10.85 10.01
CA ASN A 43 15.64 10.17 11.19
C ASN A 43 14.53 9.62 12.08
N ILE A 44 13.47 10.40 12.31
CA ILE A 44 12.28 9.92 13.03
C ILE A 44 11.68 8.72 12.30
N ASN A 45 11.53 8.79 10.97
CA ASN A 45 10.95 7.69 10.19
C ASN A 45 11.78 6.40 10.29
N ARG A 46 13.11 6.51 10.31
CA ARG A 46 13.99 5.35 10.53
C ARG A 46 13.76 4.73 11.91
N LEU A 47 13.68 5.54 12.97
CA LEU A 47 13.43 5.05 14.33
C LEU A 47 12.06 4.37 14.43
N VAL A 48 11.02 4.97 13.84
CA VAL A 48 9.67 4.38 13.79
C VAL A 48 9.68 3.08 12.97
N GLY A 49 10.44 3.02 11.87
CA GLY A 49 10.63 1.81 11.08
C GLY A 49 11.28 0.68 11.88
N ILE A 50 12.35 0.98 12.63
CA ILE A 50 12.98 0.01 13.54
C ILE A 50 11.99 -0.46 14.60
N ALA A 51 11.25 0.48 15.22
CA ALA A 51 10.23 0.14 16.21
C ALA A 51 9.13 -0.76 15.63
N LEU A 52 8.67 -0.50 14.39
CA LEU A 52 7.71 -1.35 13.68
C LEU A 52 8.24 -2.77 13.49
N VAL A 53 9.50 -2.93 13.10
CA VAL A 53 10.11 -4.26 12.89
C VAL A 53 10.20 -5.02 14.21
N LEU A 54 10.72 -4.38 15.26
CA LEU A 54 10.82 -5.00 16.59
C LEU A 54 9.44 -5.38 17.13
N PHE A 55 8.46 -4.49 16.96
CA PHE A 55 7.09 -4.72 17.36
C PHE A 55 6.44 -5.85 16.57
N TYR A 56 6.67 -5.92 15.26
CA TYR A 56 6.23 -7.01 14.41
C TYR A 56 6.86 -8.34 14.85
N LEU A 57 8.17 -8.40 15.10
CA LEU A 57 8.86 -9.61 15.56
C LEU A 57 8.31 -10.10 16.90
N ALA A 58 8.10 -9.19 17.86
CA ALA A 58 7.47 -9.52 19.14
C ALA A 58 6.07 -10.11 18.94
N CYS A 59 5.27 -9.52 18.04
CA CYS A 59 3.96 -10.05 17.67
C CYS A 59 4.05 -11.39 16.91
N HIS A 60 5.06 -11.55 16.05
CA HIS A 60 5.29 -12.75 15.24
C HIS A 60 5.57 -13.95 16.14
N VAL A 61 6.46 -13.79 17.12
CA VAL A 61 6.78 -14.81 18.12
C VAL A 61 5.60 -15.04 19.07
N GLY A 62 5.02 -13.97 19.62
CA GLY A 62 3.95 -14.05 20.63
C GLY A 62 2.62 -14.62 20.09
N TYR A 63 2.30 -14.36 18.82
CA TYR A 63 1.04 -14.79 18.20
C TYR A 63 1.20 -15.87 17.13
N ARG A 64 2.43 -16.33 16.86
CA ARG A 64 2.76 -17.31 15.81
C ARG A 64 2.13 -16.93 14.48
N LEU A 65 2.43 -15.70 14.04
CA LEU A 65 1.90 -15.18 12.78
C LEU A 65 2.37 -16.04 11.61
N LYS A 66 1.46 -16.35 10.68
CA LYS A 66 1.85 -17.04 9.45
C LYS A 66 2.12 -16.00 8.38
N THR A 67 3.24 -16.17 7.70
CA THR A 67 3.60 -15.37 6.53
C THR A 67 3.07 -16.07 5.27
N PRO A 68 2.31 -15.39 4.40
CA PRO A 68 1.92 -15.92 3.10
C PRO A 68 3.15 -16.29 2.26
N VAL A 69 3.07 -17.40 1.53
CA VAL A 69 4.18 -17.92 0.73
C VAL A 69 4.58 -16.92 -0.36
N GLU A 70 3.63 -16.14 -0.88
CA GLU A 70 3.84 -15.11 -1.88
C GLU A 70 4.84 -14.05 -1.41
N ILE A 71 4.82 -13.69 -0.13
CA ILE A 71 5.73 -12.69 0.43
C ILE A 71 7.13 -13.28 0.64
N ILE A 72 7.20 -14.57 0.98
CA ILE A 72 8.47 -15.28 1.06
C ILE A 72 9.11 -15.35 -0.33
N LEU A 73 8.33 -15.75 -1.35
CA LEU A 73 8.75 -15.79 -2.74
C LEU A 73 9.18 -14.41 -3.25
N PHE A 74 8.47 -13.35 -2.86
CA PHE A 74 8.88 -11.98 -3.18
C PHE A 74 10.25 -11.65 -2.58
N GLY A 75 10.53 -12.08 -1.35
CA GLY A 75 11.86 -11.94 -0.72
C GLY A 75 12.96 -12.73 -1.45
N VAL A 76 12.66 -13.97 -1.86
CA VAL A 76 13.60 -14.78 -2.67
C VAL A 76 13.86 -14.11 -4.02
N PHE A 77 12.82 -13.57 -4.66
CA PHE A 77 12.94 -12.82 -5.91
C PHE A 77 13.83 -11.59 -5.74
N ILE A 78 13.68 -10.82 -4.66
CA ILE A 78 14.56 -9.68 -4.36
C ILE A 78 16.00 -10.18 -4.21
N GLY A 79 16.24 -11.25 -3.46
CA GLY A 79 17.58 -11.82 -3.28
C GLY A 79 18.23 -12.21 -4.61
N TRP A 80 17.50 -12.95 -5.45
CA TRP A 80 17.95 -13.32 -6.79
C TRP A 80 18.23 -12.08 -7.66
N ALA A 81 17.27 -11.15 -7.75
CA ALA A 81 17.40 -9.93 -8.56
C ALA A 81 18.56 -9.04 -8.09
N SER A 82 18.85 -9.03 -6.79
CA SER A 82 19.97 -8.29 -6.20
C SER A 82 21.30 -8.89 -6.63
N VAL A 83 21.45 -10.22 -6.54
CA VAL A 83 22.68 -10.92 -6.93
C VAL A 83 22.92 -10.80 -8.44
N SER A 84 21.88 -11.05 -9.25
CA SER A 84 21.99 -10.90 -10.70
C SER A 84 22.25 -9.44 -11.11
N GLY A 85 21.60 -8.49 -10.45
CA GLY A 85 21.77 -7.06 -10.69
C GLY A 85 23.19 -6.58 -10.38
N MET A 86 23.75 -6.97 -9.24
CA MET A 86 25.14 -6.65 -8.86
C MET A 86 26.17 -7.26 -9.82
N ALA A 87 25.88 -8.42 -10.42
CA ALA A 87 26.79 -9.07 -11.35
C ALA A 87 26.91 -8.34 -12.71
N VAL A 88 25.92 -7.51 -13.07
CA VAL A 88 25.83 -6.87 -14.39
C VAL A 88 25.73 -5.34 -14.33
N SER A 89 25.59 -4.74 -13.14
CA SER A 89 25.41 -3.31 -13.00
C SER A 89 26.70 -2.55 -13.29
N GLU A 90 26.65 -1.55 -14.17
CA GLU A 90 27.72 -0.58 -14.37
C GLU A 90 27.88 0.35 -13.16
N ASP A 91 26.77 0.69 -12.49
CA ASP A 91 26.72 1.47 -11.26
C ASP A 91 26.21 0.60 -10.09
N GLY A 92 27.17 0.03 -9.35
CA GLY A 92 26.88 -0.81 -8.19
C GLY A 92 26.20 -0.06 -7.04
N ASP A 93 26.48 1.23 -6.87
CA ASP A 93 25.90 2.03 -5.78
C ASP A 93 24.41 2.30 -6.03
N ALA A 94 24.04 2.65 -7.27
CA ALA A 94 22.64 2.78 -7.67
C ALA A 94 21.89 1.45 -7.53
N CYS A 95 22.51 0.33 -7.92
CA CYS A 95 21.94 -1.01 -7.73
C CYS A 95 21.67 -1.29 -6.24
N MET A 96 22.65 -1.05 -5.37
CA MET A 96 22.53 -1.28 -3.93
C MET A 96 21.49 -0.39 -3.25
N MET A 97 21.32 0.86 -3.70
CA MET A 97 20.23 1.71 -3.24
C MET A 97 18.85 1.10 -3.56
N TYR A 98 18.69 0.56 -4.76
CA TYR A 98 17.45 -0.09 -5.18
C TYR A 98 17.18 -1.39 -4.41
N VAL A 99 18.21 -2.21 -4.18
CA VAL A 99 18.12 -3.43 -3.35
C VAL A 99 17.70 -3.10 -1.93
N ARG A 100 18.32 -2.09 -1.31
CA ARG A 100 17.93 -1.62 0.04
C ARG A 100 16.48 -1.18 0.09
N PHE A 101 16.02 -0.46 -0.93
CA PHE A 101 14.63 -0.04 -1.04
C PHE A 101 13.67 -1.24 -1.14
N LEU A 102 13.96 -2.22 -2.00
CA LEU A 102 13.15 -3.43 -2.13
C LEU A 102 13.10 -4.24 -0.83
N ALA A 103 14.23 -4.35 -0.12
CA ALA A 103 14.29 -5.03 1.18
C ALA A 103 13.43 -4.31 2.24
N GLN A 104 13.45 -2.97 2.28
CA GLN A 104 12.57 -2.20 3.16
C GLN A 104 11.09 -2.44 2.85
N LEU A 105 10.73 -2.45 1.55
CA LEU A 105 9.37 -2.72 1.11
C LEU A 105 8.93 -4.15 1.48
N TRP A 106 9.80 -5.14 1.34
CA TRP A 106 9.54 -6.52 1.74
C TRP A 106 9.25 -6.65 3.23
N VAL A 107 10.04 -6.00 4.09
CA VAL A 107 9.80 -5.97 5.54
C VAL A 107 8.45 -5.32 5.88
N LEU A 108 8.08 -4.24 5.19
CA LEU A 108 6.77 -3.63 5.37
C LEU A 108 5.63 -4.56 4.94
N LEU A 109 5.79 -5.28 3.83
CA LEU A 109 4.82 -6.29 3.37
C LEU A 109 4.67 -7.44 4.37
N LEU A 110 5.77 -7.92 4.95
CA LEU A 110 5.74 -8.91 6.04
C LEU A 110 4.90 -8.42 7.22
N ALA A 111 5.10 -7.17 7.64
CA ALA A 111 4.35 -6.56 8.73
C ALA A 111 2.84 -6.47 8.40
N VAL A 112 2.51 -5.92 7.23
CA VAL A 112 1.13 -5.79 6.73
C VAL A 112 0.42 -7.13 6.67
N ALA A 113 1.09 -8.17 6.16
CA ALA A 113 0.49 -9.48 6.02
C ALA A 113 0.31 -10.21 7.35
N GLY A 114 1.30 -10.15 8.25
CA GLY A 114 1.16 -10.76 9.56
C GLY A 114 0.09 -10.09 10.41
N PHE A 115 -0.02 -8.75 10.37
CA PHE A 115 -1.12 -8.06 11.05
C PHE A 115 -2.48 -8.35 10.41
N SER A 116 -2.56 -8.44 9.08
CA SER A 116 -3.80 -8.86 8.39
C SER A 116 -4.22 -10.27 8.80
N TYR A 117 -3.26 -11.19 8.93
CA TYR A 117 -3.50 -12.56 9.36
C TYR A 117 -3.99 -12.61 10.82
N ALA A 118 -3.34 -11.90 11.75
CA ALA A 118 -3.78 -11.83 13.14
C ALA A 118 -5.13 -11.15 13.32
N ALA A 119 -5.38 -10.05 12.59
CA ALA A 119 -6.66 -9.36 12.59
C ALA A 119 -7.77 -10.17 11.91
N ARG A 120 -7.40 -11.22 11.15
CA ARG A 120 -8.31 -11.95 10.25
C ARG A 120 -9.06 -11.00 9.31
N SER A 121 -8.42 -9.88 8.97
CA SER A 121 -9.01 -8.84 8.16
C SER A 121 -7.91 -7.93 7.63
N PRO A 122 -7.87 -7.67 6.32
CA PRO A 122 -6.95 -6.69 5.74
C PRO A 122 -7.41 -5.24 5.96
N ALA A 123 -8.55 -5.00 6.62
CA ALA A 123 -9.14 -3.67 6.73
C ALA A 123 -8.21 -2.64 7.40
N GLY A 124 -7.47 -3.04 8.44
CA GLY A 124 -6.55 -2.14 9.15
C GLY A 124 -5.40 -1.65 8.27
N PRO A 125 -4.61 -2.55 7.67
CA PRO A 125 -3.55 -2.16 6.75
C PRO A 125 -4.06 -1.44 5.48
N LEU A 126 -5.24 -1.81 4.96
CA LEU A 126 -5.86 -1.09 3.85
C LEU A 126 -6.27 0.35 4.22
N LEU A 127 -6.72 0.57 5.47
CA LEU A 127 -6.98 1.93 5.97
C LEU A 127 -5.69 2.73 6.11
N ALA A 128 -4.59 2.12 6.56
CA ALA A 128 -3.28 2.77 6.59
C ALA A 128 -2.81 3.15 5.18
N LEU A 129 -2.97 2.25 4.21
CA LEU A 129 -2.65 2.49 2.80
C LEU A 129 -3.52 3.59 2.18
N LEU A 130 -4.82 3.59 2.48
CA LEU A 130 -5.74 4.64 2.06
C LEU A 130 -5.35 6.00 2.67
N GLY A 131 -5.05 6.04 3.98
CA GLY A 131 -4.60 7.25 4.65
C GLY A 131 -3.33 7.81 4.01
N PHE A 132 -2.38 6.94 3.67
CA PHE A 132 -1.17 7.32 2.94
C PHE A 132 -1.48 7.87 1.55
N ALA A 133 -2.32 7.18 0.75
CA ALA A 133 -2.72 7.64 -0.58
C ALA A 133 -3.43 9.01 -0.53
N CYS A 134 -4.34 9.20 0.44
CA CYS A 134 -5.02 10.47 0.65
C CYS A 134 -4.04 11.58 1.02
N PHE A 135 -3.10 11.33 1.94
CA PHE A 135 -2.07 12.29 2.30
C PHE A 135 -1.22 12.69 1.09
N SER A 136 -0.74 11.72 0.31
CA SER A 136 0.04 12.00 -0.91
C SER A 136 -0.75 12.80 -1.94
N ALA A 137 -2.04 12.48 -2.13
CA ALA A 137 -2.93 13.22 -3.02
C ALA A 137 -3.13 14.67 -2.54
N THR A 138 -3.38 14.88 -1.25
CA THR A 138 -3.53 16.22 -0.67
C THR A 138 -2.25 17.03 -0.80
N MET A 139 -1.09 16.46 -0.45
CA MET A 139 0.20 17.14 -0.56
C MET A 139 0.48 17.59 -1.98
N ASN A 140 0.14 16.76 -2.95
CA ASN A 140 0.29 17.13 -4.32
C ASN A 140 -0.69 18.26 -4.73
N LEU A 141 -1.97 18.19 -4.34
CA LEU A 141 -2.95 19.24 -4.65
C LEU A 141 -2.55 20.61 -4.05
N THR A 142 -1.92 20.60 -2.88
CA THR A 142 -1.51 21.84 -2.19
C THR A 142 -0.19 22.41 -2.69
N THR A 143 0.76 21.55 -3.08
CA THR A 143 2.10 21.98 -3.49
C THR A 143 2.27 22.11 -5.01
N GLY A 144 1.29 21.63 -5.79
CA GLY A 144 1.36 21.54 -7.26
C GLY A 144 2.52 20.68 -7.78
N SER A 145 3.23 20.01 -6.86
CA SER A 145 4.51 19.38 -7.11
C SER A 145 4.37 17.88 -6.94
N TYR A 146 4.00 17.19 -8.02
CA TYR A 146 4.42 15.79 -8.14
C TYR A 146 5.95 15.70 -8.29
N ALA A 147 6.61 16.79 -8.73
CA ALA A 147 8.04 16.83 -9.09
C ALA A 147 8.65 18.25 -9.31
N LEU A 148 8.75 19.16 -8.33
CA LEU A 148 9.71 20.29 -8.43
C LEU A 148 11.14 19.85 -8.09
N GLY A 149 11.55 18.73 -8.67
CA GLY A 149 12.82 18.07 -8.43
C GLY A 149 13.29 17.26 -9.63
N PHE A 150 12.89 17.62 -10.86
CA PHE A 150 13.62 17.15 -12.05
C PHE A 150 15.00 17.85 -12.14
N GLY A 151 15.80 17.71 -11.07
CA GLY A 151 17.23 17.52 -11.23
C GLY A 151 17.42 16.09 -11.70
N THR A 152 18.35 15.89 -12.62
CA THR A 152 18.67 14.66 -13.34
C THR A 152 18.93 13.41 -12.47
N ASP A 153 18.93 13.53 -11.14
CA ASP A 153 19.23 12.47 -10.17
C ASP A 153 18.02 11.84 -9.45
N VAL A 154 16.77 12.22 -9.72
CA VAL A 154 15.63 11.65 -8.97
C VAL A 154 15.12 10.33 -9.55
N ARG A 155 15.46 10.00 -10.80
CA ARG A 155 15.21 8.66 -11.37
C ARG A 155 15.96 7.56 -10.62
N SER A 156 17.07 7.86 -9.95
CA SER A 156 17.93 6.88 -9.26
C SER A 156 17.55 6.61 -7.80
N ARG A 157 16.61 7.36 -7.20
CA ARG A 157 16.35 7.24 -5.75
C ARG A 157 15.29 6.22 -5.34
N GLY A 158 14.63 5.52 -6.27
CA GLY A 158 13.75 4.38 -5.94
C GLY A 158 12.60 4.67 -4.96
N GLN A 159 12.28 5.92 -4.66
CA GLN A 159 11.35 6.29 -3.58
C GLN A 159 9.88 6.17 -4.00
N PHE A 160 9.07 5.59 -3.13
CA PHE A 160 7.64 5.36 -3.37
C PHE A 160 6.88 6.71 -3.39
N GLY A 161 6.12 6.98 -4.44
CA GLY A 161 5.29 8.19 -4.59
C GLY A 161 5.97 9.42 -5.20
N TRP A 162 7.26 9.36 -5.55
CA TRP A 162 8.02 10.49 -6.11
C TRP A 162 8.30 10.38 -7.62
N ASN A 163 7.88 9.27 -8.24
CA ASN A 163 7.83 9.10 -9.69
C ASN A 163 6.35 9.05 -10.11
N PRO A 164 5.94 9.70 -11.23
CA PRO A 164 4.57 9.67 -11.74
C PRO A 164 3.95 8.26 -11.83
N ASN A 165 4.74 7.25 -12.16
CA ASN A 165 4.28 5.86 -12.24
C ASN A 165 3.98 5.27 -10.85
N SER A 166 4.89 5.46 -9.89
CA SER A 166 4.72 4.98 -8.51
C SER A 166 3.59 5.72 -7.79
N PHE A 167 3.44 7.03 -8.06
CA PHE A 167 2.34 7.83 -7.55
C PHE A 167 1.01 7.38 -8.13
N GLY A 168 0.93 7.15 -9.44
CA GLY A 168 -0.27 6.60 -10.08
C GLY A 168 -0.65 5.22 -9.54
N PHE A 169 0.33 4.35 -9.33
CA PHE A 169 0.12 3.06 -8.67
C PHE A 169 -0.39 3.19 -7.23
N LEU A 170 0.12 4.17 -6.46
CA LEU A 170 -0.37 4.45 -5.10
C LEU A 170 -1.83 4.93 -5.10
N MET A 171 -2.23 5.82 -6.02
CA MET A 171 -3.63 6.26 -6.16
C MET A 171 -4.55 5.08 -6.47
N LEU A 172 -4.10 4.18 -7.36
CA LEU A 172 -4.78 2.93 -7.69
C LEU A 172 -5.01 2.06 -6.46
N LEU A 173 -3.97 1.83 -5.66
CA LEU A 173 -4.07 1.09 -4.40
C LEU A 173 -5.03 1.75 -3.40
N GLY A 174 -5.07 3.08 -3.35
CA GLY A 174 -6.04 3.83 -2.55
C GLY A 174 -7.49 3.59 -3.01
N ILE A 175 -7.75 3.60 -4.31
CA ILE A 175 -9.07 3.29 -4.90
C ILE A 175 -9.46 1.83 -4.60
N MET A 176 -8.52 0.89 -4.68
CA MET A 176 -8.76 -0.50 -4.29
C MET A 176 -9.15 -0.62 -2.82
N ALA A 177 -8.44 0.08 -1.94
CA ALA A 177 -8.75 0.11 -0.51
C ALA A 177 -10.15 0.69 -0.24
N LEU A 178 -10.53 1.78 -0.92
CA LEU A 178 -11.90 2.35 -0.83
C LEU A 178 -12.96 1.33 -1.26
N THR A 179 -12.71 0.60 -2.34
CA THR A 179 -13.68 -0.36 -2.87
C THR A 179 -13.84 -1.56 -1.93
N TYR A 180 -12.74 -2.02 -1.33
CA TYR A 180 -12.78 -3.03 -0.27
C TYR A 180 -13.60 -2.54 0.94
N LEU A 181 -13.34 -1.30 1.39
CA LEU A 181 -14.01 -0.70 2.55
C LEU A 181 -15.50 -0.43 2.30
N TRP A 182 -15.88 -0.09 1.06
CA TRP A 182 -17.27 0.05 0.64
C TRP A 182 -18.07 -1.23 0.86
N ARG A 183 -17.46 -2.39 0.54
CA ARG A 183 -18.08 -3.71 0.68
C ARG A 183 -18.15 -4.19 2.13
N TYR A 184 -17.36 -3.62 3.04
CA TYR A 184 -17.32 -4.02 4.44
C TYR A 184 -18.58 -3.53 5.20
N ARG A 185 -19.46 -4.47 5.60
CA ARG A 185 -20.83 -4.18 6.09
C ARG A 185 -21.04 -4.15 7.61
N ARG A 186 -20.01 -4.30 8.44
CA ARG A 186 -20.21 -4.74 9.84
C ARG A 186 -20.31 -3.68 10.95
N SER A 187 -20.06 -2.38 10.74
CA SER A 187 -20.15 -1.40 11.87
C SER A 187 -20.66 -0.01 11.49
N LEU A 188 -21.24 0.69 12.49
CA LEU A 188 -21.75 2.06 12.36
C LEU A 188 -20.65 3.08 12.00
N ARG A 189 -19.42 2.84 12.47
CA ARG A 189 -18.22 3.64 12.10
C ARG A 189 -17.91 3.51 10.60
N PHE A 190 -18.12 2.33 10.01
CA PHE A 190 -17.98 2.13 8.57
C PHE A 190 -19.11 2.77 7.76
N ARG A 191 -20.28 3.06 8.36
CA ARG A 191 -21.33 3.83 7.68
C ARG A 191 -20.94 5.29 7.48
N ILE A 192 -20.33 5.93 8.48
CA ILE A 192 -19.78 7.29 8.37
C ILE A 192 -18.66 7.31 7.32
N LEU A 193 -17.79 6.28 7.33
CA LEU A 193 -16.72 6.16 6.34
C LEU A 193 -17.27 6.12 4.90
N ARG A 194 -18.43 5.52 4.65
CA ARG A 194 -19.05 5.48 3.31
C ARG A 194 -19.45 6.83 2.76
N LEU A 195 -19.85 7.76 3.62
CA LEU A 195 -20.14 9.13 3.19
C LEU A 195 -18.88 9.83 2.67
N ALA A 196 -17.71 9.46 3.20
CA ALA A 196 -16.42 9.95 2.74
C ALA A 196 -15.87 9.21 1.50
N ILE A 197 -16.40 8.04 1.12
CA ILE A 197 -15.84 7.28 -0.01
C ILE A 197 -15.98 8.02 -1.35
N PRO A 198 -17.15 8.56 -1.75
CA PRO A 198 -17.28 9.29 -3.01
C PRO A 198 -16.31 10.47 -3.16
N PRO A 199 -16.16 11.41 -2.20
CA PRO A 199 -15.21 12.50 -2.34
C PRO A 199 -13.76 12.04 -2.33
N LEU A 200 -13.41 11.00 -1.54
CA LEU A 200 -12.06 10.44 -1.55
C LEU A 200 -11.73 9.75 -2.88
N ALA A 201 -12.67 9.00 -3.44
CA ALA A 201 -12.50 8.35 -4.75
C ALA A 201 -12.31 9.40 -5.86
N ALA A 202 -13.11 10.47 -5.85
CA ALA A 202 -12.97 11.58 -6.79
C ALA A 202 -11.60 12.27 -6.67
N MET A 203 -11.13 12.53 -5.44
CA MET A 203 -9.81 13.11 -5.18
C MET A 203 -8.68 12.22 -5.72
N LEU A 204 -8.71 10.92 -5.43
CA LEU A 204 -7.69 9.97 -5.89
C LEU A 204 -7.72 9.80 -7.42
N ALA A 205 -8.91 9.75 -8.02
CA ALA A 205 -9.07 9.66 -9.47
C ALA A 205 -8.55 10.93 -10.17
N PHE A 206 -8.83 12.11 -9.63
CA PHE A 206 -8.29 13.36 -10.16
C PHE A 206 -6.75 13.39 -10.10
N ASN A 207 -6.17 12.99 -8.96
CA ASN A 207 -4.72 12.90 -8.77
C ASN A 207 -4.05 11.83 -9.65
N LEU A 208 -4.79 10.79 -10.04
CA LEU A 208 -4.30 9.81 -10.99
C LEU A 208 -4.26 10.37 -12.41
N LEU A 209 -5.31 11.07 -12.84
CA LEU A 209 -5.40 11.67 -14.18
C LEU A 209 -4.30 12.71 -14.40
N SER A 210 -3.97 13.47 -13.37
CA SER A 210 -2.91 14.48 -13.40
C SER A 210 -1.49 13.91 -13.50
N THR A 211 -1.27 12.61 -13.26
CA THR A 211 0.07 12.01 -13.43
C THR A 211 0.56 11.98 -14.87
N ALA A 212 -0.32 12.26 -15.86
CA ALA A 212 -0.06 12.25 -17.30
C ALA A 212 0.58 10.95 -17.84
N SER A 213 0.70 9.89 -17.02
CA SER A 213 1.31 8.63 -17.42
C SER A 213 0.26 7.76 -18.13
N ARG A 214 0.40 7.65 -19.45
CA ARG A 214 -0.40 6.74 -20.30
C ARG A 214 -0.36 5.29 -19.78
N LYS A 215 0.76 4.90 -19.16
CA LYS A 215 0.95 3.58 -18.54
C LYS A 215 0.10 3.42 -17.28
N SER A 216 0.07 4.42 -16.40
CA SER A 216 -0.78 4.40 -15.19
C SER A 216 -2.27 4.36 -15.54
N PHE A 217 -2.68 5.07 -16.61
CA PHE A 217 -4.06 5.01 -17.12
C PHE A 217 -4.41 3.63 -17.68
N ALA A 218 -3.55 3.04 -18.52
CA ALA A 218 -3.75 1.69 -19.04
C ALA A 218 -3.81 0.63 -17.92
N VAL A 219 -2.96 0.76 -16.90
CA VAL A 219 -2.97 -0.11 -15.72
C VAL A 219 -4.25 0.08 -14.90
N LEU A 220 -4.75 1.31 -14.74
CA LEU A 220 -6.03 1.55 -14.06
C LEU A 220 -7.21 0.99 -14.84
N LEU A 221 -7.24 1.18 -16.16
CA LEU A 221 -8.29 0.63 -17.01
C LEU A 221 -8.27 -0.90 -16.98
N LEU A 222 -7.08 -1.51 -17.15
CA LEU A 222 -6.90 -2.95 -17.03
C LEU A 222 -7.30 -3.45 -15.65
N PHE A 223 -6.87 -2.77 -14.59
CA PHE A 223 -7.25 -3.11 -13.22
C PHE A 223 -8.76 -3.04 -13.03
N GLY A 224 -9.42 -1.95 -13.46
CA GLY A 224 -10.86 -1.78 -13.35
C GLY A 224 -11.63 -2.88 -14.09
N VAL A 225 -11.19 -3.24 -15.29
CA VAL A 225 -11.76 -4.33 -16.09
C VAL A 225 -11.58 -5.68 -15.38
N LEU A 226 -10.34 -6.01 -14.97
CA LEU A 226 -10.05 -7.26 -14.26
C LEU A 226 -10.79 -7.33 -12.93
N TYR A 227 -10.90 -6.23 -12.20
CA TYR A 227 -11.59 -6.15 -10.93
C TYR A 227 -13.10 -6.36 -11.09
N LEU A 228 -13.74 -5.64 -12.02
CA LEU A 228 -15.16 -5.84 -12.36
C LEU A 228 -15.42 -7.28 -12.82
N TRP A 229 -14.53 -7.83 -13.64
CA TRP A 229 -14.63 -9.21 -14.10
C TRP A 229 -14.48 -10.23 -12.96
N PHE A 230 -13.38 -10.22 -12.22
CA PHE A 230 -13.12 -11.24 -11.21
C PHE A 230 -13.98 -11.09 -9.95
N CYS A 231 -14.34 -9.87 -9.53
CA CYS A 231 -15.14 -9.65 -8.34
C CYS A 231 -16.64 -9.55 -8.60
N TYR A 232 -17.04 -9.11 -9.79
CA TYR A 232 -18.44 -8.75 -10.10
C TYR A 232 -18.97 -9.36 -11.40
N LYS A 233 -18.26 -10.29 -12.07
CA LYS A 233 -18.75 -10.91 -13.34
C LYS A 233 -20.20 -11.35 -13.28
N HIS A 234 -20.64 -11.95 -12.18
CA HIS A 234 -22.00 -12.46 -12.06
C HIS A 234 -23.05 -11.34 -12.05
N GLU A 235 -22.75 -10.20 -11.42
CA GLU A 235 -23.65 -9.04 -11.37
C GLU A 235 -23.61 -8.25 -12.69
N VAL A 236 -22.41 -8.10 -13.28
CA VAL A 236 -22.21 -7.44 -14.59
C VAL A 236 -22.91 -8.22 -15.70
N LEU A 237 -22.72 -9.55 -15.77
CA LEU A 237 -23.40 -10.40 -16.74
C LEU A 237 -24.92 -10.34 -16.55
N ARG A 238 -25.41 -10.47 -15.31
CA ARG A 238 -26.86 -10.41 -15.04
C ARG A 238 -27.50 -9.09 -15.50
N ASN A 239 -26.82 -7.95 -15.34
CA ASN A 239 -27.34 -6.66 -15.77
C ASN A 239 -27.20 -6.45 -17.29
N LEU A 240 -26.17 -7.00 -17.93
CA LEU A 240 -26.03 -6.98 -19.40
C LEU A 240 -27.13 -7.80 -20.08
N TRP A 241 -27.47 -8.97 -19.53
CA TRP A 241 -28.61 -9.79 -19.97
C TRP A 241 -29.99 -9.19 -19.68
N ALA A 242 -30.06 -8.13 -18.88
CA ALA A 242 -31.30 -7.38 -18.64
C ALA A 242 -31.46 -6.17 -19.58
N ILE A 243 -30.40 -5.82 -20.31
CA ILE A 243 -30.36 -4.74 -21.31
C ILE A 243 -30.55 -5.32 -22.73
N VAL A 244 -30.19 -6.59 -22.93
CA VAL A 244 -30.44 -7.39 -24.15
C VAL A 244 -31.78 -8.11 -24.02
#